data_AF-A0A227KFS4-F1
#
_entry.id   AF-A0A227KFS4-F1
#
_cell.length_a   1.000
_cell.length_b   1.000
_cell.length_c   1.000
_cell.angle_alpha   90.00
_cell.angle_beta   90.00
_cell.angle_gamma   90.00
#
_symmetry.space_group_name_H-M   'P 1'
#
loop_
_entity.id
_entity.type
_entity.pdbx_description
1 polymer ?
#
loop_
_entity_poly.entity_id
_entity_poly.type
_entity_poly.pdbx_seq_one_letter_code
_entity_poly.pdbx_strand_id
1 'polypeptide(L)'
;MAGRNTKYPVIALWNPIWTIVWSLLFSPVFGAFLQRTNWTEMGEPDKANQSGIWVALGLIFLGGYLFAEPFLPDANDFSQYYFLICWFIFYFLWLIFDGRFQVKAVADRYGSDFHHKLWGKPLMLGAGGLLLWTAISLTYIMGLVMMGFIKID
;
A
#
# COMPACT_ATOMS: atom_id res chain seq x y z
N MET A 1 -39.87 16.27 -7.60
CA MET A 1 -38.51 15.75 -7.42
C MET A 1 -38.32 15.50 -5.94
N ALA A 2 -38.44 14.25 -5.49
CA ALA A 2 -38.34 13.90 -4.07
C ALA A 2 -36.91 14.15 -3.57
N GLY A 3 -36.78 14.94 -2.50
CA GLY A 3 -35.50 15.15 -1.82
C GLY A 3 -34.93 13.81 -1.37
N ARG A 4 -33.74 13.47 -1.86
CA ARG A 4 -33.04 12.25 -1.45
C ARG A 4 -32.53 12.45 -0.02
N ASN A 5 -33.17 11.77 0.92
CA ASN A 5 -32.67 11.62 2.29
C ASN A 5 -31.39 10.76 2.27
N THR A 6 -30.23 11.36 2.00
CA THR A 6 -28.97 10.68 2.27
C THR A 6 -28.71 10.77 3.78
N LYS A 7 -28.80 9.65 4.48
CA LYS A 7 -28.51 9.52 5.92
C LYS A 7 -27.08 9.97 6.31
N TYR A 8 -26.23 10.22 5.31
CA TYR A 8 -24.82 10.55 5.46
C TYR A 8 -24.47 11.89 4.78
N PRO A 9 -23.51 12.65 5.33
CA PRO A 9 -23.05 13.90 4.73
C PRO A 9 -22.38 13.66 3.37
N VAL A 10 -22.36 14.68 2.52
CA VAL A 10 -21.61 14.65 1.25
C VAL A 10 -20.11 14.60 1.58
N ILE A 11 -19.48 13.47 1.31
CA ILE A 11 -18.05 13.25 1.55
C ILE A 11 -17.27 13.08 0.25
N ALA A 12 -15.98 13.41 0.30
CA ALA A 12 -15.06 13.19 -0.81
C ALA A 12 -14.11 12.04 -0.50
N LEU A 13 -14.09 11.00 -1.33
CA LEU A 13 -13.27 9.80 -1.15
C LEU A 13 -12.50 9.46 -2.42
N TRP A 14 -11.35 8.81 -2.26
CA TRP A 14 -10.76 8.05 -3.36
C TRP A 14 -11.55 6.77 -3.56
N ASN A 15 -11.84 6.42 -4.81
CA ASN A 15 -12.55 5.18 -5.10
C ASN A 15 -11.75 3.97 -4.58
N PRO A 16 -12.33 3.15 -3.68
CA PRO A 16 -11.58 2.09 -3.00
C PRO A 16 -11.15 0.95 -3.93
N ILE A 17 -11.85 0.72 -5.05
CA ILE A 17 -11.43 -0.25 -6.07
C ILE A 17 -10.14 0.24 -6.74
N TRP A 18 -10.12 1.50 -7.14
CA TRP A 18 -8.92 2.11 -7.73
C TRP A 18 -7.77 2.19 -6.72
N THR A 19 -8.05 2.41 -5.43
CA THR A 19 -7.03 2.31 -4.38
C THR A 19 -6.36 0.94 -4.39
N ILE A 20 -7.12 -0.16 -4.46
CA ILE A 20 -6.57 -1.52 -4.54
C ILE A 20 -5.72 -1.70 -5.80
N VAL A 21 -6.23 -1.29 -6.98
CA VAL A 21 -5.51 -1.40 -8.25
C VAL A 21 -4.16 -0.67 -8.21
N TRP A 22 -4.16 0.58 -7.75
CA TRP A 22 -2.93 1.36 -7.62
C TRP A 22 -1.98 0.80 -6.56
N SER A 23 -2.49 0.10 -5.55
CA SER A 23 -1.66 -0.57 -4.53
C SER A 23 -0.90 -1.77 -5.07
N LEU A 24 -1.44 -2.43 -6.10
CA LEU A 24 -0.71 -3.47 -6.83
C LEU A 24 0.47 -2.85 -7.61
N LEU A 25 0.31 -1.63 -8.13
CA LEU A 25 1.41 -0.96 -8.83
C LEU A 25 2.46 -0.38 -7.87
N PHE A 26 2.02 0.29 -6.81
CA PHE A 26 2.91 1.00 -5.88
C PHE A 26 3.31 0.12 -4.70
N SER A 27 2.37 -0.17 -3.81
CA SER A 27 2.54 -1.07 -2.68
C SER A 27 1.26 -1.14 -1.86
N PRO A 28 1.10 -2.18 -1.02
CA PRO A 28 0.07 -2.17 0.02
C PRO A 28 0.21 -1.02 1.03
N VAL A 29 1.42 -0.48 1.26
CA VAL A 29 1.63 0.72 2.11
C VAL A 29 0.88 1.92 1.55
N PHE A 30 0.98 2.14 0.23
CA PHE A 30 0.25 3.20 -0.47
C PHE A 30 -1.27 3.00 -0.33
N GLY A 31 -1.76 1.78 -0.53
CA GLY A 31 -3.16 1.44 -0.39
C GLY A 31 -3.70 1.70 1.01
N ALA A 32 -3.03 1.13 2.00
CA ALA A 32 -3.38 1.26 3.41
C ALA A 32 -3.38 2.72 3.86
N PHE A 33 -2.44 3.54 3.36
CA PHE A 33 -2.42 4.98 3.64
C PHE A 33 -3.67 5.69 3.09
N LEU A 34 -4.04 5.45 1.83
CA LEU A 34 -5.24 6.06 1.24
C LEU A 34 -6.52 5.56 1.91
N GLN A 35 -6.58 4.26 2.23
CA GLN A 35 -7.73 3.68 2.91
C GLN A 35 -7.88 4.23 4.33
N ARG A 36 -6.78 4.42 5.05
CA ARG A 36 -6.77 5.12 6.35
C ARG A 36 -7.42 6.50 6.23
N THR A 37 -7.01 7.31 5.25
CA THR A 37 -7.61 8.64 5.04
C THR A 37 -9.09 8.54 4.71
N ASN A 38 -9.49 7.65 3.81
CA ASN A 38 -10.90 7.44 3.48
C ASN A 38 -11.72 7.02 4.71
N TRP A 39 -11.21 6.13 5.57
CA TRP A 39 -11.90 5.73 6.81
C TRP A 39 -12.03 6.89 7.79
N THR A 40 -11.02 7.73 7.91
CA THR A 40 -11.09 8.96 8.73
C THR A 40 -12.20 9.89 8.24
N GLU A 41 -12.29 10.11 6.93
CA GLU A 41 -13.31 10.96 6.31
C GLU A 41 -14.73 10.38 6.46
N MET A 42 -14.83 9.05 6.51
CA MET A 42 -16.08 8.33 6.80
C MET A 42 -16.47 8.33 8.29
N GLY A 43 -15.64 8.92 9.17
CA GLY A 43 -15.89 8.93 10.62
C GLY A 43 -15.66 7.59 11.31
N GLU A 44 -14.78 6.73 10.76
CA GLU A 44 -14.51 5.37 11.26
C GLU A 44 -13.06 5.26 11.79
N PRO A 45 -12.75 5.83 12.97
CA PRO A 45 -11.39 5.91 13.49
C PRO A 45 -10.76 4.53 13.75
N ASP A 46 -11.53 3.54 14.19
CA ASP A 46 -11.02 2.19 14.46
C ASP A 46 -10.53 1.50 13.18
N LYS A 47 -11.27 1.67 12.08
CA LYS A 47 -10.87 1.15 10.76
C LYS A 47 -9.70 1.94 10.18
N ALA A 48 -9.67 3.24 10.40
CA ALA A 48 -8.52 4.06 10.02
C ALA A 48 -7.24 3.61 10.75
N ASN A 49 -7.35 3.25 12.04
CA ASN A 49 -6.24 2.70 12.81
C ASN A 49 -5.83 1.33 12.30
N GLN A 50 -6.77 0.46 11.94
CA GLN A 50 -6.49 -0.84 11.31
C GLN A 50 -5.70 -0.68 10.01
N SER A 51 -6.11 0.21 9.10
CA SER A 51 -5.32 0.52 7.91
C SER A 51 -3.97 1.16 8.26
N GLY A 52 -3.88 1.93 9.35
CA GLY A 52 -2.61 2.44 9.88
C GLY A 52 -1.63 1.34 10.31
N ILE A 53 -2.12 0.23 10.87
CA ILE A 53 -1.29 -0.94 11.19
C ILE A 53 -0.69 -1.53 9.91
N TRP A 54 -1.47 -1.62 8.83
CA TRP A 54 -0.97 -2.11 7.54
C TRP A 54 0.09 -1.20 6.89
N VAL A 55 -0.01 0.12 7.10
CA VAL A 55 1.08 1.06 6.75
C VAL A 55 2.35 0.69 7.52
N ALA A 56 2.27 0.52 8.83
CA ALA A 56 3.43 0.18 9.66
C ALA A 56 4.02 -1.20 9.29
N LEU A 57 3.18 -2.22 9.18
CA LEU A 57 3.60 -3.58 8.77
C LEU A 57 4.27 -3.57 7.39
N GLY A 58 3.75 -2.80 6.44
CA GLY A 58 4.33 -2.72 5.11
C GLY A 58 5.68 -1.99 5.10
N LEU A 59 5.86 -0.95 5.92
CA LEU A 59 7.16 -0.30 6.09
C LEU A 59 8.18 -1.23 6.78
N ILE A 60 7.75 -2.00 7.78
CA ILE A 60 8.57 -3.03 8.44
C ILE A 60 8.95 -4.12 7.44
N PHE A 61 8.00 -4.58 6.62
CA PHE A 61 8.25 -5.56 5.57
C PHE A 61 9.28 -5.07 4.56
N LEU A 62 9.09 -3.85 4.02
CA LEU A 62 10.03 -3.26 3.06
C LEU A 62 11.41 -3.12 3.69
N GLY A 63 11.53 -2.43 4.83
CA GLY A 63 12.80 -2.22 5.51
C GLY A 63 13.47 -3.54 5.90
N GLY A 64 12.71 -4.48 6.47
CA GLY A 64 13.21 -5.81 6.83
C GLY A 64 13.74 -6.58 5.62
N TYR A 65 13.02 -6.55 4.49
CA TYR A 65 13.47 -7.18 3.26
C TYR A 65 14.76 -6.53 2.74
N LEU A 66 14.84 -5.19 2.72
CA LEU A 66 16.04 -4.47 2.30
C LEU A 66 17.28 -4.90 3.08
N PHE A 67 17.18 -5.00 4.41
CA PHE A 67 18.31 -5.40 5.22
C PHE A 67 18.62 -6.90 5.15
N ALA A 68 17.60 -7.75 4.99
CA ALA A 68 17.75 -9.19 5.00
C ALA A 68 18.20 -9.77 3.65
N GLU A 69 17.68 -9.25 2.53
CA GLU A 69 17.87 -9.83 1.20
C GLU A 69 19.33 -10.15 0.87
N PRO A 70 20.31 -9.24 1.05
CA PRO A 70 21.69 -9.52 0.63
C PRO A 70 22.36 -10.67 1.39
N PHE A 71 21.75 -11.12 2.49
CA PHE A 71 22.24 -12.20 3.34
C PHE A 71 21.35 -13.45 3.25
N LEU A 72 20.30 -13.44 2.42
CA LEU A 72 19.52 -14.63 2.16
C LEU A 72 20.37 -15.63 1.35
N PRO A 73 20.33 -16.93 1.69
CA PRO A 73 21.08 -17.93 0.94
C PRO A 73 20.50 -18.05 -0.47
N ASP A 74 21.39 -18.11 -1.45
CA ASP A 74 21.02 -18.47 -2.82
C ASP A 74 20.77 -19.99 -2.88
N ALA A 75 19.57 -20.39 -2.48
CA ALA A 75 19.24 -21.79 -2.25
C ALA A 75 18.82 -22.53 -3.53
N ASN A 76 18.33 -21.80 -4.54
CA ASN A 76 17.80 -22.32 -5.80
C ASN A 76 17.53 -21.18 -6.81
N ASP A 77 17.25 -21.54 -8.06
CA ASP A 77 16.88 -20.60 -9.15
C ASP A 77 15.67 -19.69 -8.86
N PHE A 78 14.93 -19.95 -7.77
CA PHE A 78 13.81 -19.13 -7.33
C PHE A 78 14.19 -18.01 -6.35
N SER A 79 15.43 -17.97 -5.86
CA SER A 79 15.93 -16.95 -4.93
C SER A 79 15.73 -15.52 -5.44
N GLN A 80 15.98 -15.30 -6.73
CA GLN A 80 15.77 -14.03 -7.43
C GLN A 80 14.31 -13.53 -7.40
N TYR A 81 13.33 -14.40 -7.11
CA TYR A 81 11.91 -14.05 -7.03
C TYR A 81 11.40 -13.89 -5.59
N TYR A 82 12.24 -14.01 -4.57
CA TYR A 82 11.81 -13.92 -3.17
C TYR A 82 11.07 -12.62 -2.87
N PHE A 83 11.59 -11.48 -3.33
CA PHE A 83 10.90 -10.19 -3.17
C PHE A 83 9.49 -10.24 -3.76
N LEU A 84 9.38 -10.68 -5.02
CA LEU A 84 8.12 -10.67 -5.76
C LEU A 84 7.09 -11.58 -5.08
N ILE A 85 7.50 -12.77 -4.67
CA ILE A 85 6.63 -13.74 -3.97
C ILE A 85 6.16 -13.16 -2.64
N CYS A 86 7.08 -12.67 -1.81
CA CYS A 86 6.73 -12.07 -0.52
C CYS A 86 5.84 -10.84 -0.69
N TRP A 87 6.09 -10.02 -1.71
CA TRP A 87 5.29 -8.85 -2.04
C TRP A 87 3.86 -9.24 -2.42
N PHE A 88 3.67 -10.27 -3.26
CA PHE A 88 2.32 -10.76 -3.61
C PHE A 88 1.60 -11.33 -2.38
N ILE A 89 2.29 -12.12 -1.56
CA ILE A 89 1.72 -12.64 -0.30
C ILE A 89 1.26 -11.47 0.57
N PHE A 90 2.12 -10.47 0.78
CA PHE A 90 1.80 -9.30 1.59
C PHE A 90 0.62 -8.50 0.99
N TYR A 91 0.59 -8.30 -0.33
CA TYR A 91 -0.50 -7.67 -1.03
C TYR A 91 -1.83 -8.41 -0.84
N PHE A 92 -1.85 -9.73 -1.02
CA PHE A 92 -3.08 -10.52 -0.84
C PHE A 92 -3.53 -10.58 0.62
N LEU A 93 -2.60 -10.66 1.59
CA LEU A 93 -2.93 -10.55 3.00
C LEU A 93 -3.60 -9.21 3.30
N TRP A 94 -2.97 -8.09 2.91
CA TRP A 94 -3.58 -6.77 3.08
C TRP A 94 -4.96 -6.68 2.42
N LEU A 95 -5.10 -7.17 1.18
CA LEU A 95 -6.35 -7.14 0.44
C LEU A 95 -7.47 -7.89 1.16
N ILE A 96 -7.18 -9.09 1.68
CA ILE A 96 -8.16 -9.96 2.35
C ILE A 96 -8.55 -9.42 3.73
N PHE A 97 -7.59 -8.89 4.49
CA PHE A 97 -7.77 -8.50 5.88
C PHE A 97 -8.13 -7.03 6.10
N ASP A 98 -7.92 -6.15 5.11
CA ASP A 98 -8.24 -4.71 5.20
C ASP A 98 -8.79 -4.16 3.89
N GLY A 99 -8.02 -4.31 2.80
CA GLY A 99 -8.26 -3.70 1.49
C GLY A 99 -9.71 -3.77 0.99
N ARG A 100 -10.29 -4.97 0.97
CA ARG A 100 -11.64 -5.20 0.43
C ARG A 100 -12.77 -4.62 1.27
N PHE A 101 -12.57 -4.39 2.58
CA PHE A 101 -13.65 -3.99 3.47
C PHE A 101 -14.13 -2.56 3.21
N GLN A 102 -13.24 -1.68 2.76
CA GLN A 102 -13.61 -0.31 2.39
C GLN A 102 -14.48 -0.29 1.13
N VAL A 103 -14.26 -1.19 0.16
CA VAL A 103 -15.09 -1.31 -1.04
C VAL A 103 -16.54 -1.58 -0.65
N LYS A 104 -16.76 -2.57 0.22
CA LYS A 104 -18.08 -2.91 0.73
C LYS A 104 -18.72 -1.76 1.50
N ALA A 105 -17.98 -1.13 2.42
CA ALA A 105 -18.54 -0.07 3.25
C ALA A 105 -18.93 1.18 2.45
N VAL A 106 -18.16 1.54 1.42
CA VAL A 106 -18.50 2.67 0.54
C VAL A 106 -19.73 2.33 -0.31
N ALA A 107 -19.78 1.12 -0.88
CA ALA A 107 -20.93 0.67 -1.65
C ALA A 107 -22.22 0.66 -0.82
N ASP A 108 -22.17 0.13 0.40
CA ASP A 108 -23.33 -0.02 1.29
C ASP A 108 -23.85 1.33 1.84
N ARG A 109 -22.98 2.34 2.02
CA ARG A 109 -23.36 3.65 2.61
C ARG A 109 -23.65 4.73 1.59
N TYR A 110 -22.88 4.78 0.51
CA TYR A 110 -22.89 5.88 -0.46
C TYR A 110 -23.20 5.41 -1.88
N GLY A 111 -23.00 4.14 -2.21
CA GLY A 111 -23.13 3.66 -3.59
C GLY A 111 -22.23 4.45 -4.55
N SER A 112 -22.83 5.13 -5.53
CA SER A 112 -22.14 6.09 -6.42
C SER A 112 -22.26 7.55 -5.99
N ASP A 113 -23.03 7.85 -4.94
CA ASP A 113 -23.35 9.21 -4.49
C ASP A 113 -22.27 9.73 -3.51
N PHE A 114 -21.02 9.84 -3.98
CA PHE A 114 -19.93 10.50 -3.27
C PHE A 114 -19.03 11.30 -4.22
N HIS A 115 -18.35 12.33 -3.72
CA HIS A 115 -17.41 13.09 -4.54
C HIS A 115 -16.10 12.31 -4.72
N HIS A 116 -15.65 12.17 -5.96
CA HIS A 116 -14.37 11.51 -6.27
C HIS A 116 -13.21 12.47 -6.02
N LYS A 117 -12.34 12.13 -5.07
CA LYS A 117 -11.07 12.83 -4.86
C LYS A 117 -10.15 12.68 -6.09
N LEU A 118 -9.43 13.74 -6.42
CA LEU A 118 -8.43 13.74 -7.48
C LEU A 118 -7.24 12.83 -7.12
N TRP A 119 -6.67 12.18 -8.14
CA TRP A 119 -5.58 11.21 -7.99
C TRP A 119 -4.17 11.80 -8.11
N GLY A 120 -4.02 13.03 -8.60
CA GLY A 120 -2.70 13.60 -8.91
C GLY A 120 -1.71 13.53 -7.74
N LYS A 121 -2.09 14.06 -6.58
CA LYS A 121 -1.22 14.05 -5.38
C LYS A 121 -0.90 12.62 -4.90
N PRO A 122 -1.88 11.71 -4.71
CA PRO A 122 -1.60 10.32 -4.38
C PRO A 122 -0.65 9.64 -5.35
N LEU A 123 -0.89 9.72 -6.66
CA LEU A 123 -0.07 9.03 -7.64
C LEU A 123 1.37 9.57 -7.67
N MET A 124 1.56 10.88 -7.47
CA MET A 124 2.89 11.46 -7.29
C MET A 124 3.58 10.94 -6.03
N LEU A 125 2.87 10.79 -4.91
CA LEU A 125 3.43 10.20 -3.69
C LEU A 125 3.76 8.72 -3.87
N GLY A 126 2.92 7.95 -4.56
CA GLY A 126 3.18 6.55 -4.89
C GLY A 126 4.43 6.39 -5.75
N ALA A 127 4.52 7.16 -6.84
CA ALA A 127 5.67 7.15 -7.74
C ALA A 127 6.95 7.64 -7.04
N GLY A 128 6.86 8.74 -6.28
CA GLY A 128 7.98 9.25 -5.49
C GLY A 128 8.44 8.26 -4.42
N GLY A 129 7.52 7.57 -3.75
CA GLY A 129 7.82 6.52 -2.79
C GLY A 129 8.55 5.33 -3.41
N LEU A 130 8.11 4.86 -4.59
CA LEU A 130 8.83 3.83 -5.35
C LEU A 130 10.25 4.28 -5.72
N LEU A 131 10.40 5.49 -6.29
CA LEU A 131 11.70 6.01 -6.68
C LEU A 131 12.64 6.15 -5.48
N LEU A 132 12.13 6.67 -4.36
CA LEU A 132 12.89 6.79 -3.12
C LEU A 132 13.32 5.43 -2.59
N TRP A 133 12.40 4.46 -2.57
CA TRP A 133 12.70 3.09 -2.17
C TRP A 133 13.82 2.49 -3.02
N THR A 134 13.68 2.54 -4.35
CA THR A 134 14.70 2.04 -5.28
C THR A 134 16.05 2.73 -5.08
N ALA A 135 16.06 4.05 -4.89
CA ALA A 135 17.30 4.80 -4.66
C ALA A 135 17.98 4.37 -3.36
N ILE A 136 17.23 4.19 -2.26
CA ILE A 136 17.76 3.70 -0.98
C ILE A 136 18.30 2.28 -1.15
N SER A 137 17.54 1.38 -1.78
CA SER A 137 17.95 -0.01 -1.96
C SER A 137 19.23 -0.14 -2.78
N LEU A 138 19.31 0.56 -3.92
CA LEU A 138 20.53 0.57 -4.74
C LEU A 138 21.72 1.14 -3.97
N THR A 139 21.52 2.24 -3.24
CA THR A 139 22.59 2.85 -2.43
C THR A 139 23.09 1.90 -1.35
N TYR A 140 22.18 1.23 -0.66
CA TYR A 140 22.52 0.25 0.37
C TYR A 140 23.31 -0.94 -0.20
N ILE A 141 22.82 -1.55 -1.29
CA ILE A 141 23.49 -2.68 -1.95
C ILE A 141 24.89 -2.26 -2.45
N MET A 142 25.00 -1.12 -3.14
CA MET A 142 26.30 -0.60 -3.59
C MET A 142 27.25 -0.38 -2.42
N GLY A 143 26.77 0.16 -1.30
CA GLY A 143 27.56 0.34 -0.09
C GLY A 143 28.10 -0.99 0.45
N LEU A 144 27.26 -2.02 0.56
CA LEU A 144 27.68 -3.35 1.00
C LEU A 144 28.74 -3.96 0.08
N VAL A 145 28.60 -3.80 -1.23
CA VAL A 145 29.57 -4.29 -2.23
C VAL A 145 30.90 -3.55 -2.09
N MET A 146 30.88 -2.22 -2.00
CA MET A 146 32.10 -1.41 -1.85
C MET A 146 32.86 -1.72 -0.56
N MET A 147 32.15 -2.07 0.52
CA MET A 147 32.73 -2.49 1.79
C MET A 147 33.19 -3.96 1.80
N GLY A 148 32.90 -4.73 0.75
CA GLY A 148 33.28 -6.14 0.63
C GLY A 148 32.45 -7.09 1.48
N PHE A 149 31.28 -6.66 1.97
CA PHE A 149 30.37 -7.52 2.75
C PHE A 149 29.65 -8.55 1.88
N ILE A 150 29.36 -8.20 0.62
CA ILE A 150 28.69 -9.06 -0.35
C ILE A 150 29.40 -8.95 -1.71
N LYS A 151 29.31 -9.99 -2.54
CA LYS A 151 29.79 -10.00 -3.92
C LYS A 151 28.59 -10.05 -4.87
N ILE A 152 28.71 -9.35 -5.99
CA ILE A 152 27.79 -9.49 -7.12
C ILE A 152 28.55 -10.32 -8.15
N ASP A 153 28.02 -11.51 -8.45
CA ASP A 153 28.56 -12.43 -9.44
C ASP A 153 28.12 -12.03 -10.88
#